data_AF-A0A1U7S873-F1
#
_entry.id   AF-A0A1U7S873-F1
#
_cell.length_a   1.000
_cell.length_b   1.000
_cell.length_c   1.000
_cell.angle_alpha   90.00
_cell.angle_beta   90.00
_cell.angle_gamma   90.00
#
_symmetry.space_group_name_H-M   'P 1'
#
loop_
_entity.id
_entity.type
_entity.pdbx_description
1 polymer ?
#
loop_
_entity_poly.entity_id
_entity_poly.type
_entity_poly.pdbx_seq_one_letter_code
_entity_poly.pdbx_strand_id
1 'polypeptide(L)'
;MGCSLAHSREYLTGFHKRKVERRKAAVEEIKRKLKEEQRKMKEERHKEYLKMLTEREEALDEADELEHLVTSQTESVNIDHPNHTVTVTTISDLDLSGARQLGLTTHEENADSREEETTSRPTKVLPKKSGDPLLSQRISSLTASLHTRNQKKAKGKRLRHGQDSHKKNQKPSTGRTSKSQRRKLTGRLRHNQD
;
A
#
# COMPACT_ATOMS: atom_id res chain seq x y z
N MET A 1 -31.85 -44.57 -15.69
CA MET A 1 -31.59 -44.95 -14.28
C MET A 1 -30.13 -45.38 -14.07
N GLY A 2 -29.13 -44.56 -14.42
CA GLY A 2 -27.70 -44.95 -14.35
C GLY A 2 -26.78 -43.97 -13.59
N CYS A 3 -27.25 -42.76 -13.28
CA CYS A 3 -26.39 -41.70 -12.72
C CYS A 3 -26.14 -41.83 -11.21
N SER A 4 -27.01 -42.52 -10.46
CA SER A 4 -26.85 -42.67 -9.01
C SER A 4 -25.73 -43.64 -8.61
N LEU A 5 -25.57 -44.73 -9.37
CA LEU A 5 -24.53 -45.76 -9.12
C LEU A 5 -23.11 -45.23 -9.35
N ALA A 6 -22.91 -44.34 -10.32
CA ALA A 6 -21.61 -43.70 -10.58
C ALA A 6 -21.17 -42.82 -9.41
N HIS A 7 -22.08 -42.02 -8.86
CA HIS A 7 -21.83 -41.18 -7.68
C HIS A 7 -21.47 -42.01 -6.44
N SER A 8 -22.17 -43.12 -6.19
CA SER A 8 -21.88 -43.98 -5.03
C SER A 8 -20.50 -44.65 -5.10
N ARG A 9 -20.06 -45.05 -6.30
CA ARG A 9 -18.76 -45.70 -6.51
C ARG A 9 -17.59 -44.72 -6.36
N GLU A 10 -17.73 -43.51 -6.87
CA GLU A 10 -16.79 -42.40 -6.67
C GLU A 10 -16.83 -41.88 -5.22
N TYR A 11 -17.99 -41.93 -4.57
CA TYR A 11 -18.11 -41.62 -3.16
C TYR A 11 -17.27 -42.59 -2.31
N LEU A 12 -17.29 -43.90 -2.59
CA LEU A 12 -16.53 -44.85 -1.80
C LEU A 12 -15.01 -44.83 -2.09
N THR A 13 -14.60 -44.62 -3.34
CA THR A 13 -13.18 -44.69 -3.77
C THR A 13 -12.47 -43.33 -3.87
N GLY A 14 -13.23 -42.24 -3.96
CA GLY A 14 -12.74 -40.87 -4.16
C GLY A 14 -12.39 -40.10 -2.87
N PHE A 15 -12.28 -40.76 -1.72
CA PHE A 15 -12.04 -40.09 -0.44
C PHE A 15 -10.75 -39.24 -0.44
N HIS A 16 -9.68 -39.75 -1.06
CA HIS A 16 -8.43 -38.99 -1.22
C HIS A 16 -8.64 -37.74 -2.08
N LYS A 17 -9.38 -37.86 -3.20
CA LYS A 17 -9.73 -36.73 -4.08
C LYS A 17 -10.50 -35.65 -3.31
N ARG A 18 -11.59 -36.02 -2.63
CA ARG A 18 -12.39 -35.07 -1.83
C ARG A 18 -11.63 -34.47 -0.64
N LYS A 19 -10.70 -35.22 -0.04
CA LYS A 19 -9.84 -34.70 1.04
C LYS A 19 -8.85 -33.66 0.50
N VAL A 20 -8.29 -33.90 -0.69
CA VAL A 20 -7.41 -32.94 -1.37
C VAL A 20 -8.20 -31.72 -1.80
N GLU A 21 -9.40 -31.89 -2.37
CA GLU A 21 -10.27 -30.78 -2.78
C GLU A 21 -10.66 -29.89 -1.60
N ARG A 22 -11.08 -30.47 -0.47
CA ARG A 22 -11.38 -29.69 0.75
C ARG A 22 -10.15 -28.94 1.28
N ARG A 23 -8.98 -29.57 1.26
CA ARG A 23 -7.73 -28.89 1.65
C ARG A 23 -7.38 -27.76 0.70
N LYS A 24 -7.55 -27.97 -0.60
CA LYS A 24 -7.31 -26.96 -1.64
C LYS A 24 -8.28 -25.79 -1.48
N ALA A 25 -9.57 -26.06 -1.28
CA ALA A 25 -10.59 -25.06 -1.04
C ALA A 25 -10.28 -24.21 0.22
N ALA A 26 -9.94 -24.84 1.34
CA ALA A 26 -9.57 -24.12 2.56
C ALA A 26 -8.32 -23.23 2.37
N VAL A 27 -7.31 -23.73 1.64
CA VAL A 27 -6.10 -22.95 1.33
C VAL A 27 -6.41 -21.79 0.39
N GLU A 28 -7.27 -21.99 -0.60
CA GLU A 28 -7.70 -20.93 -1.53
C GLU A 28 -8.53 -19.87 -0.81
N GLU A 29 -9.42 -20.26 0.11
CA GLU A 29 -10.20 -19.33 0.94
C GLU A 29 -9.28 -18.47 1.83
N ILE A 30 -8.30 -19.09 2.51
CA ILE A 30 -7.32 -18.36 3.32
C ILE A 30 -6.50 -17.39 2.46
N LYS A 31 -6.06 -17.83 1.28
CA LYS A 31 -5.33 -16.96 0.33
C LYS A 31 -6.20 -15.80 -0.17
N ARG A 32 -7.49 -16.03 -0.40
CA ARG A 32 -8.43 -14.99 -0.85
C ARG A 32 -8.59 -13.92 0.23
N LYS A 33 -8.87 -14.34 1.46
CA LYS A 33 -8.95 -13.44 2.63
C LYS A 33 -7.67 -12.63 2.81
N LEU A 34 -6.50 -13.27 2.73
CA LEU A 34 -5.21 -12.56 2.83
C LEU A 34 -5.01 -11.50 1.73
N LYS A 35 -5.44 -11.79 0.49
CA LYS A 35 -5.35 -10.84 -0.62
C LYS A 35 -6.34 -9.68 -0.47
N GLU A 36 -7.56 -9.96 -0.01
CA GLU A 36 -8.57 -8.96 0.28
C GLU A 36 -8.08 -7.98 1.35
N GLU A 37 -7.51 -8.47 2.45
CA GLU A 37 -6.89 -7.63 3.49
C GLU A 37 -5.74 -6.77 2.93
N GLN A 38 -4.84 -7.35 2.14
CA GLN A 38 -3.76 -6.60 1.50
C GLN A 38 -4.28 -5.53 0.53
N ARG A 39 -5.36 -5.82 -0.19
CA ARG A 39 -6.00 -4.89 -1.11
C ARG A 39 -6.63 -3.74 -0.34
N LYS A 40 -7.35 -4.03 0.73
CA LYS A 40 -7.99 -3.04 1.60
C LYS A 40 -6.95 -2.07 2.19
N MET A 41 -5.85 -2.58 2.74
CA MET A 41 -4.75 -1.75 3.26
C MET A 41 -4.13 -0.83 2.20
N LYS A 42 -4.05 -1.28 0.94
CA LYS A 42 -3.53 -0.46 -0.16
C LYS A 42 -4.54 0.60 -0.60
N GLU A 43 -5.82 0.23 -0.66
CA GLU A 43 -6.89 1.14 -1.03
C GLU A 43 -7.08 2.23 0.03
N GLU A 44 -7.01 1.90 1.32
CA GLU A 44 -7.05 2.88 2.41
C GLU A 44 -5.89 3.88 2.29
N ARG A 45 -4.65 3.40 2.14
CA ARG A 45 -3.49 4.28 1.91
C ARG A 45 -3.64 5.14 0.66
N HIS A 46 -4.18 4.58 -0.43
CA HIS A 46 -4.40 5.34 -1.67
C HIS A 46 -5.47 6.41 -1.47
N LYS A 47 -6.55 6.10 -0.75
CA LYS A 47 -7.62 7.07 -0.44
C LYS A 47 -7.08 8.20 0.43
N GLU A 48 -6.32 7.88 1.48
CA GLU A 48 -5.64 8.88 2.31
C GLU A 48 -4.71 9.76 1.48
N TYR A 49 -3.92 9.16 0.59
CA TYR A 49 -3.04 9.92 -0.30
C TYR A 49 -3.82 10.85 -1.23
N LEU A 50 -4.92 10.40 -1.83
CA LEU A 50 -5.78 11.25 -2.64
C LEU A 50 -6.39 12.37 -1.81
N LYS A 51 -6.84 12.07 -0.59
CA LYS A 51 -7.41 13.07 0.32
C LYS A 51 -6.43 14.19 0.63
N MET A 52 -5.16 13.86 0.88
CA MET A 52 -4.11 14.86 1.10
C MET A 52 -3.85 15.74 -0.14
N LEU A 53 -4.05 15.19 -1.35
CA LEU A 53 -3.93 15.98 -2.57
C LEU A 53 -5.13 16.88 -2.79
N THR A 54 -6.35 16.38 -2.56
CA THR A 54 -7.58 17.18 -2.68
C THR A 54 -7.62 18.28 -1.64
N GLU A 55 -7.28 18.00 -0.38
CA GLU A 55 -7.19 19.02 0.68
C GLU A 55 -6.19 20.14 0.33
N ARG A 56 -5.11 19.81 -0.39
CA ARG A 56 -4.15 20.81 -0.86
C ARG A 56 -4.71 21.64 -2.01
N GLU A 57 -5.45 21.02 -2.92
CA GLU A 57 -6.10 21.70 -4.05
C GLU A 57 -7.18 22.64 -3.53
N GLU A 58 -8.06 22.15 -2.65
CA GLU A 58 -9.08 22.95 -1.96
C GLU A 58 -8.46 24.16 -1.23
N ALA A 59 -7.35 23.98 -0.52
CA ALA A 59 -6.68 25.10 0.16
C ALA A 59 -6.04 26.14 -0.80
N LEU A 60 -5.70 25.74 -2.02
CA LEU A 60 -5.23 26.68 -3.05
C LEU A 60 -6.41 27.42 -3.66
N ASP A 61 -7.49 26.71 -3.96
CA ASP A 61 -8.72 27.31 -4.50
C ASP A 61 -9.31 28.32 -3.50
N GLU A 62 -9.36 28.00 -2.21
CA GLU A 62 -9.78 28.94 -1.14
C GLU A 62 -8.89 30.20 -1.07
N ALA A 63 -7.58 30.06 -1.34
CA ALA A 63 -6.66 31.19 -1.33
C ALA A 63 -6.87 32.09 -2.56
N ASP A 64 -7.09 31.51 -3.73
CA ASP A 64 -7.39 32.23 -4.97
C ASP A 64 -8.73 32.98 -4.84
N GLU A 65 -9.76 32.35 -4.25
CA GLU A 65 -11.04 33.00 -3.94
C GLU A 65 -10.86 34.22 -3.03
N LEU A 66 -10.01 34.10 -1.99
CA LEU A 66 -9.71 35.22 -1.08
C LEU A 66 -8.94 36.34 -1.79
N GLU A 67 -7.97 36.01 -2.63
CA GLU A 67 -7.24 37.01 -3.43
C GLU A 67 -8.19 37.75 -4.37
N HIS A 68 -9.11 37.05 -5.04
CA HIS A 68 -10.11 37.67 -5.90
C HIS A 68 -11.03 38.61 -5.11
N LEU A 69 -11.45 38.23 -3.91
CA LEU A 69 -12.25 39.10 -3.05
C LEU A 69 -11.47 40.36 -2.63
N VAL A 70 -10.22 40.18 -2.18
CA VAL A 70 -9.36 41.30 -1.77
C VAL A 70 -9.09 42.22 -2.95
N THR A 71 -8.70 41.70 -4.10
CA THR A 71 -8.41 42.51 -5.30
C THR A 71 -9.64 43.24 -5.83
N SER A 72 -10.82 42.64 -5.73
CA SER A 72 -12.08 43.29 -6.10
C SER A 72 -12.44 44.44 -5.15
N GLN A 73 -12.06 44.34 -3.88
CA GLN A 73 -12.31 45.36 -2.86
C GLN A 73 -11.22 46.45 -2.79
N THR A 74 -10.00 46.14 -3.24
CA THR A 74 -8.88 47.08 -3.20
C THR A 74 -8.81 47.92 -4.45
N GLU A 75 -8.95 49.22 -4.28
CA GLU A 75 -8.66 50.20 -5.32
C GLU A 75 -7.21 50.68 -5.12
N SER A 76 -6.39 50.62 -6.17
CA SER A 76 -5.02 51.13 -6.14
C SER A 76 -4.91 52.35 -7.05
N VAL A 77 -4.44 53.46 -6.47
CA VAL A 77 -4.27 54.74 -7.16
C VAL A 77 -2.79 55.11 -7.11
N ASN A 78 -2.19 55.28 -8.29
CA ASN A 78 -0.84 55.79 -8.42
C ASN A 78 -0.87 57.31 -8.45
N ILE A 79 -0.25 57.94 -7.45
CA ILE A 79 -0.13 59.39 -7.36
C ILE A 79 1.32 59.75 -7.66
N ASP A 80 1.50 60.56 -8.70
CA ASP A 80 2.83 61.02 -9.10
C ASP A 80 3.22 62.27 -8.30
N HIS A 81 4.35 62.20 -7.63
CA HIS A 81 4.93 63.29 -6.85
C HIS A 81 6.20 63.79 -7.55
N PRO A 82 6.61 65.05 -7.32
CA PRO A 82 7.67 65.69 -8.11
C PRO A 82 9.04 64.98 -8.15
N ASN A 83 9.32 64.03 -7.23
CA ASN A 83 10.57 63.26 -7.21
C ASN A 83 10.37 61.73 -7.15
N HIS A 84 9.13 61.22 -7.13
CA HIS A 84 8.82 59.80 -7.00
C HIS A 84 7.33 59.53 -7.26
N THR A 85 6.98 58.28 -7.54
CA THR A 85 5.57 57.86 -7.63
C THR A 85 5.20 57.06 -6.38
N VAL A 86 4.05 57.36 -5.77
CA VAL A 86 3.51 56.60 -4.63
C VAL A 86 2.26 55.86 -5.08
N THR A 87 2.21 54.56 -4.80
CA THR A 87 0.99 53.76 -4.97
C THR A 87 0.22 53.76 -3.66
N VAL A 88 -0.95 54.38 -3.64
CA VAL A 88 -1.89 54.34 -2.51
C VAL A 88 -2.86 53.20 -2.77
N THR A 89 -2.88 52.19 -1.90
CA THR A 89 -3.84 51.09 -1.98
C THR A 89 -4.87 51.29 -0.89
N THR A 90 -6.09 51.62 -1.28
CA THR A 90 -7.22 51.78 -0.36
C THR A 90 -8.05 50.51 -0.36
N ILE A 91 -8.37 50.03 0.85
CA ILE A 91 -9.39 49.00 1.05
C ILE A 91 -10.70 49.79 1.24
N SER A 92 -11.70 49.58 0.39
CA SER A 92 -13.01 50.28 0.33
C SER A 92 -13.43 51.00 1.63
N ASP A 93 -13.78 52.30 1.56
CA ASP A 93 -14.32 53.20 2.62
C ASP A 93 -14.04 52.81 4.08
N LEU A 94 -12.85 52.30 4.38
CA LEU A 94 -12.47 51.90 5.71
C LEU A 94 -12.16 53.15 6.51
N ASP A 95 -13.16 53.68 7.20
CA ASP A 95 -13.02 54.89 8.01
C ASP A 95 -12.20 54.62 9.28
N LEU A 96 -10.88 54.73 9.15
CA LEU A 96 -9.92 54.62 10.25
C LEU A 96 -10.02 55.79 11.25
N SER A 97 -10.86 56.80 10.97
CA SER A 97 -11.17 57.91 11.88
C SER A 97 -11.90 57.43 13.15
N GLY A 98 -12.54 56.27 13.11
CA GLY A 98 -13.20 55.64 14.25
C GLY A 98 -12.26 54.73 15.05
N ALA A 99 -11.62 55.24 16.10
CA ALA A 99 -10.70 54.49 16.99
C ALA A 99 -11.33 53.33 17.81
N ARG A 100 -12.50 52.79 17.41
CA ARG A 100 -13.13 51.59 17.99
C ARG A 100 -14.01 50.94 16.93
N GLN A 101 -13.66 49.75 16.45
CA GLN A 101 -14.58 48.60 16.33
C GLN A 101 -13.84 47.38 15.71
N LEU A 102 -13.04 46.66 16.50
CA LEU A 102 -12.85 45.23 16.26
C LEU A 102 -14.06 44.53 16.91
N GLY A 103 -15.11 44.35 16.12
CA GLY A 103 -16.38 43.77 16.57
C GLY A 103 -17.25 43.38 15.38
N LEU A 104 -16.93 42.21 14.82
CA LEU A 104 -17.66 41.42 13.83
C LEU A 104 -19.16 41.75 13.75
N THR A 105 -19.65 42.20 12.58
CA THR A 105 -21.07 42.09 12.20
C THR A 105 -21.23 41.66 10.74
N THR A 106 -21.96 40.56 10.62
CA THR A 106 -22.62 39.88 9.49
C THR A 106 -23.41 40.79 8.53
N HIS A 107 -23.43 40.44 7.23
CA HIS A 107 -24.53 40.39 6.23
C HIS A 107 -23.96 40.70 4.82
N GLU A 108 -24.40 40.22 3.66
CA GLU A 108 -25.06 39.00 3.15
C GLU A 108 -24.86 39.00 1.61
N GLU A 109 -24.85 37.79 1.06
CA GLU A 109 -25.33 37.35 -0.27
C GLU A 109 -25.47 38.40 -1.40
N ASN A 110 -24.73 38.19 -2.49
CA ASN A 110 -25.28 38.31 -3.85
C ASN A 110 -24.54 37.36 -4.80
N ALA A 111 -25.31 36.43 -5.36
CA ALA A 111 -24.93 35.53 -6.42
C ALA A 111 -24.91 36.28 -7.77
N ASP A 112 -23.90 36.04 -8.60
CA ASP A 112 -24.14 35.89 -10.03
C ASP A 112 -23.11 34.96 -10.68
N SER A 113 -23.61 34.18 -11.62
CA SER A 113 -22.97 33.04 -12.27
C SER A 113 -22.25 33.49 -13.54
N ARG A 114 -21.04 32.98 -13.81
CA ARG A 114 -20.59 32.86 -15.20
C ARG A 114 -19.51 31.79 -15.42
N GLU A 115 -19.65 31.16 -16.57
CA GLU A 115 -19.19 29.83 -16.95
C GLU A 115 -17.79 29.83 -17.62
N GLU A 116 -17.15 28.66 -17.53
CA GLU A 116 -16.15 28.02 -18.40
C GLU A 116 -14.99 28.82 -19.02
N GLU A 117 -13.75 28.37 -18.79
CA GLU A 117 -12.87 28.05 -19.92
C GLU A 117 -11.74 27.05 -19.55
N THR A 118 -11.81 25.89 -20.20
CA THR A 118 -10.81 24.82 -20.15
C THR A 118 -9.50 25.26 -20.81
N THR A 119 -8.38 25.22 -20.10
CA THR A 119 -7.05 25.23 -20.74
C THR A 119 -6.21 24.04 -20.29
N SER A 120 -6.12 23.06 -21.19
CA SER A 120 -5.30 21.86 -21.08
C SER A 120 -3.80 22.19 -21.04
N ARG A 121 -3.14 21.95 -19.91
CA ARG A 121 -1.67 22.02 -19.81
C ARG A 121 -1.05 20.63 -20.09
N PRO A 122 0.05 20.54 -20.86
CA PRO A 122 0.56 19.26 -21.35
C PRO A 122 1.13 18.39 -20.24
N THR A 123 0.67 17.14 -20.19
CA THR A 123 1.15 16.07 -19.31
C THR A 123 2.57 15.67 -19.73
N LYS A 124 3.58 16.18 -19.01
CA LYS A 124 4.93 15.64 -19.09
C LYS A 124 4.93 14.25 -18.47
N VAL A 125 5.12 13.24 -19.32
CA VAL A 125 5.16 11.82 -18.94
C VAL A 125 6.28 11.59 -17.92
N LEU A 126 5.90 11.26 -16.69
CA LEU A 126 6.84 10.85 -15.65
C LEU A 126 7.52 9.53 -16.04
N PRO A 127 8.82 9.36 -15.75
CA PRO A 127 9.53 8.13 -16.08
C PRO A 127 8.87 6.92 -15.39
N LYS A 128 8.49 5.91 -16.19
CA LYS A 128 7.84 4.66 -15.76
C LYS A 128 8.74 3.73 -14.91
N LYS A 129 9.93 4.21 -14.53
CA LYS A 129 10.90 3.48 -13.71
C LYS A 129 11.32 4.44 -12.61
N SER A 130 11.06 4.09 -11.36
CA SER A 130 11.69 4.77 -10.22
C SER A 130 13.19 4.71 -10.45
N GLY A 131 13.82 5.85 -10.72
CA GLY A 131 15.28 5.95 -10.71
C GLY A 131 15.80 5.44 -9.37
N ASP A 132 17.05 4.98 -9.35
CA ASP A 132 17.67 4.56 -8.11
C ASP A 132 17.53 5.71 -7.10
N PRO A 133 16.89 5.46 -5.93
CA PRO A 133 16.70 6.53 -4.97
C PRO A 133 18.08 7.09 -4.63
N LEU A 134 18.19 8.42 -4.55
CA LEU A 134 19.42 9.12 -4.17
C LEU A 134 19.76 8.78 -2.71
N LEU A 135 20.21 7.56 -2.48
CA LEU A 135 20.57 7.01 -1.19
C LEU A 135 22.09 7.02 -1.10
N SER A 136 22.60 7.53 0.01
CA SER A 136 24.04 7.46 0.29
C SER A 136 24.50 6.01 0.28
N GLN A 137 25.76 5.78 -0.11
CA GLN A 137 26.36 4.45 -0.20
C GLN A 137 26.14 3.62 1.08
N ARG A 138 26.16 4.29 2.24
CA ARG A 138 25.92 3.70 3.55
C ARG A 138 24.51 3.13 3.71
N ILE A 139 23.50 3.85 3.21
CA ILE A 139 22.10 3.41 3.25
C ILE A 139 21.89 2.26 2.26
N SER A 140 22.46 2.34 1.06
CA SER A 140 22.38 1.27 0.05
C SER A 140 23.02 -0.03 0.54
N SER A 141 24.22 0.04 1.14
CA SER A 141 24.91 -1.13 1.70
C SER A 141 24.15 -1.76 2.86
N LEU A 142 23.59 -0.94 3.74
CA LEU A 142 22.81 -1.43 4.87
C LEU A 142 21.54 -2.13 4.40
N THR A 143 20.85 -1.52 3.43
CA THR A 143 19.61 -2.05 2.86
C THR A 143 19.86 -3.39 2.17
N ALA A 144 20.93 -3.53 1.39
CA ALA A 144 21.34 -4.80 0.79
C ALA A 144 21.64 -5.86 1.88
N SER A 145 22.39 -5.50 2.92
CA SER A 145 22.70 -6.39 4.04
C SER A 145 21.45 -6.89 4.78
N LEU A 146 20.50 -6.01 5.06
CA LEU A 146 19.22 -6.37 5.70
C LEU A 146 18.40 -7.31 4.82
N HIS A 147 18.32 -7.06 3.51
CA HIS A 147 17.61 -7.94 2.58
C HIS A 147 18.24 -9.35 2.52
N THR A 148 19.57 -9.47 2.52
CA THR A 148 20.22 -10.80 2.53
C THR A 148 19.99 -11.56 3.85
N ARG A 149 19.99 -10.87 4.99
CA ARG A 149 19.74 -11.46 6.31
C ARG A 149 18.30 -11.98 6.44
N ASN A 150 17.33 -11.20 5.97
CA ASN A 150 15.91 -11.57 6.04
C ASN A 150 15.55 -12.72 5.08
N GLN A 151 16.17 -12.78 3.90
CA GLN A 151 15.98 -13.90 2.96
C GLN A 151 16.47 -15.25 3.52
N LYS A 152 17.53 -15.26 4.36
CA LYS A 152 18.03 -16.49 5.01
C LYS A 152 17.06 -17.03 6.07
N LYS A 153 16.24 -16.19 6.69
CA LYS A 153 15.22 -16.61 7.65
C LYS A 153 13.93 -17.08 6.96
N ALA A 154 13.57 -16.49 5.82
CA ALA A 154 12.39 -16.89 5.05
C ALA A 154 12.61 -18.13 4.15
N LYS A 155 13.85 -18.42 3.73
CA LYS A 155 14.20 -19.59 2.89
C LYS A 155 14.64 -20.83 3.67
N GLY A 156 14.04 -21.09 4.84
CA GLY A 156 14.20 -22.36 5.57
C GLY A 156 13.80 -23.61 4.77
N LYS A 157 13.18 -23.47 3.58
CA LYS A 157 13.01 -24.53 2.59
C LYS A 157 13.08 -23.97 1.16
N ARG A 158 14.29 -23.83 0.59
CA ARG A 158 14.44 -23.83 -0.88
C ARG A 158 15.43 -24.91 -1.28
N LEU A 159 14.91 -25.83 -2.10
CA LEU A 159 15.64 -26.92 -2.75
C LEU A 159 16.80 -26.31 -3.55
N ARG A 160 18.02 -26.75 -3.25
CA ARG A 160 19.20 -26.42 -4.07
C ARG A 160 19.07 -27.15 -5.41
N HIS A 161 19.07 -26.38 -6.48
CA HIS A 161 19.29 -26.85 -7.84
C HIS A 161 20.64 -26.30 -8.29
N GLY A 162 21.54 -27.17 -8.74
CA GLY A 162 22.83 -26.78 -9.32
C GLY A 162 24.02 -27.56 -8.76
N GLN A 163 24.36 -28.65 -9.46
CA GLN A 163 25.67 -29.31 -9.60
C GLN A 163 26.38 -29.78 -8.32
N ASP A 164 26.35 -31.11 -8.09
CA ASP A 164 27.57 -31.88 -7.84
C ASP A 164 27.32 -33.40 -7.90
N SER A 165 28.35 -34.08 -8.37
CA SER A 165 28.50 -35.48 -8.79
C SER A 165 27.98 -36.58 -7.84
N HIS A 166 27.38 -37.61 -8.46
CA HIS A 166 27.37 -39.02 -8.05
C HIS A 166 27.44 -39.35 -6.54
N LYS A 167 26.37 -39.08 -5.78
CA LYS A 167 25.98 -39.94 -4.64
C LYS A 167 24.45 -40.03 -4.57
N LYS A 168 23.89 -41.18 -4.97
CA LYS A 168 22.47 -41.52 -4.75
C LYS A 168 22.22 -41.65 -3.24
N ASN A 169 22.01 -40.54 -2.56
CA ASN A 169 21.44 -40.51 -1.22
C ASN A 169 19.94 -40.79 -1.35
N GLN A 170 19.61 -42.08 -1.43
CA GLN A 170 18.27 -42.59 -1.18
C GLN A 170 17.87 -42.13 0.23
N LYS A 171 16.88 -41.24 0.32
CA LYS A 171 16.25 -40.89 1.60
C LYS A 171 15.70 -42.19 2.20
N PRO A 172 15.93 -42.52 3.48
CA PRO A 172 15.37 -43.73 4.05
C PRO A 172 13.83 -43.60 4.02
N SER A 173 13.21 -44.48 3.23
CA SER A 173 11.76 -44.69 3.24
C SER A 173 11.35 -45.02 4.67
N THR A 174 10.58 -44.13 5.27
CA THR A 174 9.97 -44.29 6.59
C THR A 174 9.10 -45.55 6.57
N GLY A 175 9.64 -46.67 7.02
CA GLY A 175 8.90 -47.93 7.14
C GLY A 175 9.69 -49.22 6.92
N ARG A 176 10.92 -49.19 6.41
CA ARG A 176 11.73 -50.41 6.19
C ARG A 176 12.93 -50.49 7.13
N THR A 177 12.70 -50.71 8.42
CA THR A 177 13.75 -51.21 9.32
C THR A 177 13.87 -52.73 9.17
N SER A 178 15.09 -53.27 9.14
CA SER A 178 15.27 -54.72 9.04
C SER A 178 14.86 -55.43 10.33
N LYS A 179 14.48 -56.71 10.24
CA LYS A 179 14.10 -57.55 11.39
C LYS A 179 15.19 -57.56 12.48
N SER A 180 16.46 -57.56 12.09
CA SER A 180 17.61 -57.50 13.01
C SER A 180 17.69 -56.16 13.73
N GLN A 181 17.45 -55.06 13.02
CA GLN A 181 17.46 -53.71 13.61
C GLN A 181 16.31 -53.52 14.61
N ARG A 182 15.14 -54.11 14.34
CA ARG A 182 14.01 -54.14 15.28
C ARG A 182 14.35 -54.93 16.55
N ARG A 183 14.93 -56.13 16.42
CA ARG A 183 15.34 -56.96 17.57
C ARG A 183 16.35 -56.26 18.47
N LYS A 184 17.30 -55.49 17.92
CA LYS A 184 18.27 -54.74 18.74
C LYS A 184 17.62 -53.62 19.56
N LEU A 185 16.57 -52.97 19.03
CA LEU A 185 15.86 -51.89 19.71
C LEU A 185 14.90 -52.42 20.79
N THR A 186 14.20 -53.54 20.51
CA THR A 186 13.19 -54.08 21.44
C THR A 186 13.71 -55.21 22.34
N GLY A 187 14.92 -55.71 22.09
CA GLY A 187 15.47 -56.91 22.73
C GLY A 187 16.36 -56.67 23.96
N ARG A 188 16.48 -55.44 24.46
CA ARG A 188 17.22 -55.15 25.71
C ARG A 188 16.30 -55.17 26.93
N LEU A 189 15.64 -56.29 27.17
CA LEU A 189 14.98 -56.57 28.44
C LEU A 189 15.37 -57.98 28.88
N ARG A 190 15.97 -58.06 30.07
CA ARG A 190 16.28 -59.24 30.89
C ARG A 190 17.67 -59.87 30.65
N HIS A 191 18.65 -59.36 31.40
CA HIS A 191 19.64 -60.19 32.09
C HIS A 191 20.14 -59.43 33.32
N ASN A 192 19.33 -59.44 34.40
CA ASN A 192 19.86 -59.28 35.75
C ASN A 192 19.81 -60.69 36.33
N GLN A 193 21.00 -61.23 36.58
CA GLN A 193 21.23 -62.49 37.26
C GLN A 193 20.97 -62.28 38.76
N ASP A 194 20.44 -63.32 39.41
CA ASP A 194 20.54 -63.53 40.85
C ASP A 194 22.00 -63.82 41.26
#